data_AF-A0ABD5G4P5-F1
#
_entry.id   AF-A0ABD5G4P5-F1
#
_cell.length_a   1.000
_cell.length_b   1.000
_cell.length_c   1.000
_cell.angle_alpha   90.00
_cell.angle_beta   90.00
_cell.angle_gamma   90.00
#
_symmetry.space_group_name_H-M   'P 1'
#
loop_
_entity.id
_entity.type
_entity.pdbx_description
1 polymer ?
#
loop_
_entity_poly.entity_id
_entity_poly.type
_entity_poly.pdbx_seq_one_letter_code
_entity_poly.pdbx_strand_id
1 'polypeptide(L)'
;MSTAVEPYKTGVFDLTHKLTVEKHGHTALLTINNPPANTWDRESLIGLKQLVEHLNRDDAIYALVVTGQGPKFFSAGADLNMFADGDKARAREMARRFGEAFEALRDFRGVSIAAINGYAMGGGLECALACDIRIAERHAQMALPEATVGLLPCAGGTQALSWLVGEGWAKRMILCGERIDADTAQRIGLVEQVVDSGEARGTALLLAAKVARQSPVAVRTIKPLIQGARERAPNTWLPEERERFVDLFDAEDTREGVNAFLEKREPKWRNQ
;
A
#
# COMPACT_ATOMS: atom_id res chain seq x y z
N MET A 1 -6.71 5.22 25.91
CA MET A 1 -7.68 5.46 24.82
C MET A 1 -8.13 4.10 24.31
N SER A 2 -9.42 3.92 24.07
CA SER A 2 -10.00 2.61 23.72
C SER A 2 -9.30 1.98 22.51
N THR A 3 -8.62 0.85 22.72
CA THR A 3 -8.07 -0.03 21.68
C THR A 3 -9.16 -0.96 21.14
N ALA A 4 -10.41 -0.49 21.07
CA ALA A 4 -11.51 -1.28 20.55
C ALA A 4 -11.29 -1.47 19.05
N VAL A 5 -11.06 -2.73 18.67
CA VAL A 5 -11.08 -3.16 17.28
C VAL A 5 -12.55 -3.18 16.86
N GLU A 6 -12.91 -2.32 15.92
CA GLU A 6 -14.28 -2.24 15.43
C GLU A 6 -14.32 -2.63 13.95
N PRO A 7 -15.35 -3.38 13.50
CA PRO A 7 -15.58 -3.58 12.08
C PRO A 7 -15.69 -2.23 11.38
N TYR A 8 -14.91 -2.01 10.31
CA TYR A 8 -15.00 -0.78 9.56
C TYR A 8 -16.28 -0.81 8.70
N LYS A 9 -17.23 0.06 9.02
CA LYS A 9 -18.50 0.14 8.31
C LYS A 9 -18.34 1.05 7.10
N THR A 10 -18.28 0.48 5.91
CA THR A 10 -18.25 1.25 4.65
C THR A 10 -19.55 2.03 4.41
N GLY A 11 -20.68 1.56 4.95
CA GLY A 11 -21.98 2.26 5.03
C GLY A 11 -22.68 2.62 3.71
N VAL A 12 -21.94 2.68 2.61
CA VAL A 12 -22.34 3.30 1.33
C VAL A 12 -22.19 2.35 0.15
N PHE A 13 -21.29 1.36 0.25
CA PHE A 13 -21.11 0.34 -0.79
C PHE A 13 -20.82 -1.03 -0.16
N ASP A 14 -21.26 -2.07 -0.87
CA ASP A 14 -21.07 -3.47 -0.46
C ASP A 14 -19.66 -3.92 -0.84
N LEU A 15 -18.78 -4.03 0.16
CA LEU A 15 -17.43 -4.52 -0.02
C LEU A 15 -17.49 -6.05 -0.09
N THR A 16 -16.82 -6.63 -1.09
CA THR A 16 -16.74 -8.09 -1.22
C THR A 16 -16.29 -8.76 0.08
N HIS A 17 -16.89 -9.89 0.44
CA HIS A 17 -16.50 -10.70 1.60
C HIS A 17 -15.03 -11.17 1.56
N LYS A 18 -14.39 -11.09 0.38
CA LYS A 18 -12.97 -11.39 0.16
C LYS A 18 -12.03 -10.30 0.69
N LEU A 19 -12.55 -9.13 1.03
CA LEU A 19 -11.80 -8.03 1.61
C LEU A 19 -12.45 -7.64 2.93
N THR A 20 -11.78 -7.90 4.05
CA THR A 20 -12.29 -7.52 5.37
C THR A 20 -11.55 -6.31 5.90
N VAL A 21 -12.27 -5.38 6.53
CA VAL A 21 -11.69 -4.13 7.04
C VAL A 21 -12.02 -3.96 8.52
N GLU A 22 -10.98 -3.76 9.32
CA GLU A 22 -11.07 -3.42 10.74
C GLU A 22 -10.56 -1.99 10.96
N LYS A 23 -11.12 -1.27 11.94
CA LYS A 23 -10.62 0.03 12.37
C LYS A 23 -9.86 -0.10 13.68
N HIS A 24 -8.63 0.40 13.70
CA HIS A 24 -7.73 0.45 14.85
C HIS A 24 -7.35 1.92 15.10
N GLY A 25 -8.13 2.62 15.92
CA GLY A 25 -7.99 4.07 16.09
C GLY A 25 -8.20 4.81 14.76
N HIS A 26 -7.15 5.45 14.25
CA HIS A 26 -7.15 6.14 12.94
C HIS A 26 -6.55 5.30 11.80
N THR A 27 -6.35 4.00 12.01
CA THR A 27 -5.81 3.08 11.01
C THR A 27 -6.91 2.15 10.52
N ALA A 28 -7.07 2.04 9.20
CA ALA A 28 -7.83 0.97 8.57
C ALA A 28 -6.91 -0.23 8.32
N LEU A 29 -7.32 -1.43 8.74
CA LEU A 29 -6.63 -2.69 8.45
C LEU A 29 -7.43 -3.46 7.42
N LEU A 30 -6.93 -3.50 6.19
CA LEU A 30 -7.44 -4.33 5.11
C LEU A 30 -6.77 -5.71 5.14
N THR A 31 -7.58 -6.76 5.18
CA THR A 31 -7.11 -8.15 5.00
C THR A 31 -7.65 -8.73 3.70
N ILE A 32 -6.75 -9.23 2.85
CA ILE A 32 -7.10 -9.97 1.64
C ILE A 32 -7.43 -11.39 2.07
N ASN A 33 -8.69 -11.79 1.92
CA ASN A 33 -9.24 -13.07 2.35
C ASN A 33 -9.88 -13.81 1.17
N ASN A 34 -9.05 -14.26 0.23
CA ASN A 34 -9.50 -15.03 -0.92
C ASN A 34 -8.79 -16.39 -0.98
N PRO A 35 -9.31 -17.43 -0.30
CA PRO A 35 -8.68 -18.74 -0.25
C PRO A 35 -8.47 -19.35 -1.66
N PRO A 36 -7.43 -20.19 -1.84
CA PRO A 36 -6.48 -20.64 -0.83
C PRO A 36 -5.21 -19.77 -0.70
N ALA A 37 -5.03 -18.78 -1.58
CA ALA A 37 -3.74 -18.08 -1.72
C ALA A 37 -3.85 -16.55 -1.79
N ASN A 38 -4.99 -16.00 -1.37
CA ASN A 38 -5.28 -14.55 -1.37
C ASN A 38 -5.06 -13.93 -2.75
N THR A 39 -5.57 -14.61 -3.79
CA THR A 39 -5.47 -14.13 -5.17
C THR A 39 -6.41 -12.96 -5.42
N TRP A 40 -6.02 -12.09 -6.34
CA TRP A 40 -6.84 -10.98 -6.82
C TRP A 40 -7.72 -11.43 -7.97
N ASP A 41 -8.98 -11.02 -7.92
CA ASP A 41 -9.98 -11.21 -8.96
C ASP A 41 -10.69 -9.89 -9.28
N ARG A 42 -11.60 -9.91 -10.26
CA ARG A 42 -12.33 -8.72 -10.68
C ARG A 42 -13.08 -8.05 -9.52
N GLU A 43 -13.71 -8.84 -8.67
CA GLU A 43 -14.56 -8.37 -7.57
C GLU A 43 -13.73 -7.66 -6.50
N SER A 44 -12.63 -8.28 -6.07
CA SER A 44 -11.69 -7.74 -5.09
C SER A 44 -10.94 -6.51 -5.61
N LEU A 45 -10.56 -6.44 -6.89
CA LEU A 45 -9.93 -5.24 -7.45
C LEU A 45 -10.88 -4.04 -7.50
N ILE A 46 -12.15 -4.25 -7.89
CA ILE A 46 -13.17 -3.20 -7.84
C ILE A 46 -13.41 -2.77 -6.39
N GLY A 47 -13.53 -3.74 -5.47
CA GLY A 47 -13.70 -3.49 -4.05
C GLY A 47 -12.54 -2.70 -3.43
N LEU A 48 -11.28 -3.02 -3.79
CA LEU A 48 -10.10 -2.30 -3.32
C LEU A 48 -10.14 -0.83 -3.76
N LYS A 49 -10.43 -0.56 -5.04
CA LYS A 49 -10.54 0.82 -5.54
C LYS A 49 -11.61 1.59 -4.79
N GLN A 50 -12.82 1.04 -4.69
CA GLN A 50 -13.95 1.69 -3.99
C GLN A 50 -13.63 1.93 -2.52
N LEU A 51 -12.97 0.96 -1.86
CA LEU A 51 -12.51 1.10 -0.48
C LEU A 51 -11.54 2.26 -0.34
N VAL A 52 -10.50 2.35 -1.15
CA VAL A 52 -9.52 3.43 -1.03
C VAL A 52 -10.16 4.80 -1.30
N GLU A 53 -11.04 4.90 -2.29
CA GLU A 53 -11.82 6.12 -2.53
C GLU A 53 -12.70 6.50 -1.32
N HIS A 54 -13.27 5.53 -0.62
CA HIS A 54 -14.04 5.77 0.59
C HIS A 54 -13.15 6.20 1.76
N LEU A 55 -12.01 5.54 1.99
CA LEU A 55 -11.03 5.92 3.02
C LEU A 55 -10.46 7.33 2.78
N ASN A 56 -10.33 7.74 1.51
CA ASN A 56 -9.94 9.10 1.13
C ASN A 56 -10.98 10.17 1.49
N ARG A 57 -12.23 9.79 1.76
CA ARG A 57 -13.31 10.69 2.23
C ARG A 57 -13.53 10.63 3.74
N ASP A 58 -13.00 9.61 4.42
CA ASP A 58 -13.15 9.44 5.87
C ASP A 58 -12.01 10.14 6.62
N ASP A 59 -12.30 11.35 7.13
CA ASP A 59 -11.35 12.19 7.88
C ASP A 59 -10.91 11.60 9.22
N ALA A 60 -11.45 10.44 9.62
CA ALA A 60 -10.96 9.69 10.76
C ALA A 60 -9.86 8.67 10.39
N ILE A 61 -9.50 8.50 9.12
CA ILE A 61 -8.47 7.52 8.69
C ILE A 61 -7.21 8.24 8.19
N TYR A 62 -6.09 7.95 8.84
CA TYR A 62 -4.77 8.53 8.55
C TYR A 62 -3.78 7.52 7.97
N ALA A 63 -4.03 6.23 8.21
CA ALA A 63 -3.18 5.15 7.73
C ALA A 63 -4.00 3.94 7.28
N LEU A 64 -3.43 3.17 6.36
CA LEU A 64 -3.97 1.92 5.84
C LEU A 64 -2.90 0.83 5.98
N VAL A 65 -3.25 -0.28 6.63
CA VAL A 65 -2.42 -1.49 6.64
C VAL A 65 -3.08 -2.53 5.74
N VAL A 66 -2.30 -3.18 4.89
CA VAL A 66 -2.76 -4.29 4.03
C VAL A 66 -2.01 -5.56 4.42
N THR A 67 -2.70 -6.67 4.63
CA THR A 67 -2.11 -8.00 4.92
C THR A 67 -2.89 -9.12 4.23
N GLY A 68 -2.28 -10.29 4.05
CA GLY A 68 -2.98 -11.49 3.61
C GLY A 68 -3.65 -12.23 4.77
N GLN A 69 -4.75 -12.94 4.49
CA GLN A 69 -5.33 -13.87 5.45
C GLN A 69 -4.43 -15.11 5.61
N GLY A 70 -4.23 -15.51 6.87
CA GLY A 70 -3.44 -16.69 7.21
C GLY A 70 -1.93 -16.48 7.08
N PRO A 71 -1.10 -17.46 7.46
CA PRO A 71 0.35 -17.27 7.60
C PRO A 71 1.16 -17.59 6.32
N LYS A 72 0.51 -18.10 5.27
CA LYS A 72 1.22 -18.66 4.10
C LYS A 72 1.35 -17.66 2.96
N PHE A 73 0.29 -16.92 2.65
CA PHE A 73 0.26 -16.01 1.51
C PHE A 73 -0.11 -14.62 1.98
N PHE A 74 0.76 -13.65 1.69
CA PHE A 74 0.31 -12.27 1.63
C PHE A 74 -0.68 -12.13 0.46
N SER A 75 -0.21 -12.47 -0.75
CA SER A 75 -1.05 -12.63 -1.94
C SER A 75 -0.26 -13.33 -3.04
N ALA A 76 -0.90 -14.29 -3.70
CA ALA A 76 -0.32 -14.98 -4.86
C ALA A 76 -0.55 -14.25 -6.20
N GLY A 77 -1.14 -13.04 -6.18
CA GLY A 77 -1.41 -12.27 -7.40
C GLY A 77 -2.69 -12.72 -8.09
N ALA A 78 -2.74 -12.61 -9.42
CA ALA A 78 -3.92 -13.01 -10.18
C ALA A 78 -4.08 -14.54 -10.23
N ASP A 79 -5.32 -15.03 -10.27
CA ASP A 79 -5.56 -16.42 -10.63
C ASP A 79 -5.28 -16.63 -12.13
N LEU A 80 -4.28 -17.47 -12.45
CA LEU A 80 -3.91 -17.78 -13.84
C LEU A 80 -5.04 -18.45 -14.63
N ASN A 81 -5.99 -19.12 -13.96
CA ASN A 81 -7.18 -19.66 -14.62
C ASN A 81 -7.99 -18.57 -15.34
N MET A 82 -7.88 -17.32 -14.88
CA MET A 82 -8.52 -16.18 -15.52
C MET A 82 -8.00 -15.89 -16.92
N PHE A 83 -6.77 -16.29 -17.25
CA PHE A 83 -6.11 -16.01 -18.52
C PHE A 83 -5.95 -17.26 -19.40
N ALA A 84 -6.42 -18.42 -18.93
CA ALA A 84 -6.13 -19.72 -19.54
C ALA A 84 -6.73 -19.93 -20.95
N ASP A 85 -7.84 -19.27 -21.28
CA ASP A 85 -8.52 -19.43 -22.57
C ASP A 85 -8.08 -18.43 -23.65
N GLY A 86 -7.14 -17.53 -23.34
CA GLY A 86 -6.57 -16.58 -24.30
C GLY A 86 -7.52 -15.46 -24.74
N ASP A 87 -8.63 -15.25 -24.03
CA ASP A 87 -9.56 -14.16 -24.33
C ASP A 87 -8.92 -12.78 -24.09
N LYS A 88 -8.57 -12.11 -25.20
CA LYS A 88 -7.93 -10.79 -25.19
C LYS A 88 -8.81 -9.71 -24.55
N ALA A 89 -10.14 -9.81 -24.65
CA ALA A 89 -11.03 -8.81 -24.07
C ALA A 89 -10.99 -8.87 -22.54
N ARG A 90 -11.04 -10.08 -21.97
CA ARG A 90 -10.90 -10.31 -20.53
C ARG A 90 -9.54 -9.94 -20.01
N ALA A 91 -8.47 -10.30 -20.73
CA ALA A 91 -7.11 -9.92 -20.35
C ALA A 91 -6.95 -8.38 -20.29
N ARG A 92 -7.50 -7.66 -21.28
CA ARG A 92 -7.52 -6.19 -21.29
C ARG A 92 -8.32 -5.60 -20.14
N GLU A 93 -9.51 -6.14 -19.85
CA GLU A 93 -10.31 -5.68 -18.70
C GLU A 93 -9.54 -5.86 -17.40
N MET A 94 -8.94 -7.03 -17.18
CA MET A 94 -8.24 -7.33 -15.94
C MET A 94 -6.98 -6.51 -15.75
N ALA A 95 -6.15 -6.34 -16.79
CA ALA A 95 -4.99 -5.46 -16.72
C ALA A 95 -5.40 -4.04 -16.31
N ARG A 96 -6.51 -3.53 -16.86
CA ARG A 96 -7.06 -2.23 -16.47
C ARG A 96 -7.52 -2.20 -15.01
N ARG A 97 -8.19 -3.26 -14.51
CA ARG A 97 -8.63 -3.33 -13.11
C ARG A 97 -7.47 -3.37 -12.13
N PHE A 98 -6.41 -4.10 -12.47
CA PHE A 98 -5.18 -4.13 -11.68
C PHE A 98 -4.55 -2.73 -11.58
N GLY A 99 -4.34 -2.07 -12.72
CA GLY A 99 -3.84 -0.69 -12.76
C GLY A 99 -4.71 0.25 -11.92
N GLU A 100 -6.02 0.32 -12.21
CA GLU A 100 -6.94 1.23 -11.51
C GLU A 100 -7.00 1.00 -9.99
N ALA A 101 -6.93 -0.26 -9.53
CA ALA A 101 -7.01 -0.58 -8.10
C ALA A 101 -5.70 -0.26 -7.36
N PHE A 102 -4.55 -0.59 -7.96
CA PHE A 102 -3.25 -0.34 -7.32
C PHE A 102 -2.79 1.10 -7.46
N GLU A 103 -3.16 1.80 -8.53
CA GLU A 103 -3.02 3.27 -8.62
C GLU A 103 -3.87 3.95 -7.55
N ALA A 104 -5.11 3.52 -7.33
CA ALA A 104 -5.93 4.04 -6.23
C ALA A 104 -5.25 3.82 -4.87
N LEU A 105 -4.71 2.63 -4.61
CA LEU A 105 -3.95 2.32 -3.38
C LEU A 105 -2.72 3.23 -3.23
N ARG A 106 -1.92 3.40 -4.29
CA ARG A 106 -0.78 4.32 -4.34
C ARG A 106 -1.19 5.77 -4.07
N ASP A 107 -2.39 6.15 -4.48
CA ASP A 107 -2.93 7.50 -4.36
C ASP A 107 -3.82 7.67 -3.11
N PHE A 108 -3.81 6.70 -2.18
CA PHE A 108 -4.37 6.88 -0.85
C PHE A 108 -3.73 8.10 -0.17
N ARG A 109 -4.56 8.98 0.40
CA ARG A 109 -4.11 10.27 0.97
C ARG A 109 -3.30 10.11 2.25
N GLY A 110 -3.55 9.04 3.00
CA GLY A 110 -2.81 8.68 4.20
C GLY A 110 -1.58 7.85 3.86
N VAL A 111 -0.97 7.24 4.87
CA VAL A 111 0.18 6.34 4.68
C VAL A 111 -0.30 4.89 4.57
N SER A 112 0.10 4.20 3.51
CA SER A 112 -0.19 2.80 3.26
C SER A 112 0.99 1.90 3.60
N ILE A 113 0.75 0.83 4.35
CA ILE A 113 1.77 -0.11 4.83
C ILE A 113 1.38 -1.54 4.44
N ALA A 114 2.20 -2.20 3.65
CA ALA A 114 2.07 -3.62 3.36
C ALA A 114 2.73 -4.46 4.48
N ALA A 115 1.93 -5.23 5.21
CA ALA A 115 2.38 -6.23 6.17
C ALA A 115 2.45 -7.59 5.47
N ILE A 116 3.63 -7.94 4.95
CA ILE A 116 3.88 -9.13 4.13
C ILE A 116 4.13 -10.32 5.06
N ASN A 117 3.07 -11.07 5.36
CA ASN A 117 3.06 -12.22 6.25
C ASN A 117 3.33 -13.58 5.57
N GLY A 118 3.69 -13.58 4.29
CA GLY A 118 3.93 -14.82 3.53
C GLY A 118 4.32 -14.53 2.09
N TYR A 119 4.09 -15.49 1.19
CA TYR A 119 4.39 -15.32 -0.24
C TYR A 119 3.66 -14.09 -0.82
N ALA A 120 4.42 -13.20 -1.46
CA ALA A 120 3.92 -12.04 -2.22
C ALA A 120 4.42 -12.16 -3.66
N MET A 121 3.57 -12.67 -4.54
CA MET A 121 3.96 -13.10 -5.89
C MET A 121 3.13 -12.39 -6.95
N GLY A 122 3.76 -12.01 -8.07
CA GLY A 122 3.11 -11.35 -9.20
C GLY A 122 2.30 -10.14 -8.76
N GLY A 123 1.02 -10.09 -9.12
CA GLY A 123 0.08 -9.05 -8.66
C GLY A 123 0.02 -8.84 -7.13
N GLY A 124 0.39 -9.84 -6.32
CA GLY A 124 0.53 -9.70 -4.87
C GLY A 124 1.72 -8.83 -4.48
N LEU A 125 2.86 -8.99 -5.17
CA LEU A 125 3.99 -8.08 -5.01
C LEU A 125 3.68 -6.71 -5.60
N GLU A 126 2.98 -6.63 -6.74
CA GLU A 126 2.55 -5.34 -7.31
C GLU A 126 1.62 -4.56 -6.35
N CYS A 127 0.74 -5.24 -5.62
CA CYS A 127 -0.03 -4.64 -4.53
C CYS A 127 0.87 -4.06 -3.42
N ALA A 128 1.88 -4.82 -2.98
CA ALA A 128 2.82 -4.34 -1.95
C ALA A 128 3.69 -3.17 -2.44
N LEU A 129 4.03 -3.14 -3.73
CA LEU A 129 4.76 -2.05 -4.38
C LEU A 129 3.92 -0.77 -4.51
N ALA A 130 2.59 -0.90 -4.55
CA ALA A 130 1.67 0.24 -4.53
C ALA A 130 1.53 0.87 -3.14
N CYS A 131 1.84 0.13 -2.07
CA CYS A 131 1.93 0.70 -0.72
C CYS A 131 3.18 1.58 -0.56
N ASP A 132 3.14 2.51 0.40
CA ASP A 132 4.28 3.41 0.67
C ASP A 132 5.43 2.65 1.34
N ILE A 133 5.10 1.82 2.33
CA ILE A 133 6.06 1.11 3.18
C ILE A 133 5.74 -0.39 3.18
N ARG A 134 6.76 -1.24 3.25
CA ARG A 134 6.66 -2.69 3.31
C ARG A 134 7.42 -3.24 4.52
N ILE A 135 6.72 -4.05 5.32
CA ILE A 135 7.27 -4.83 6.43
C ILE A 135 7.06 -6.29 6.09
N ALA A 136 8.12 -7.10 6.08
CA ALA A 136 8.04 -8.50 5.71
C ALA A 136 8.44 -9.43 6.84
N GLU A 137 7.72 -10.54 6.98
CA GLU A 137 8.13 -11.63 7.86
C GLU A 137 9.30 -12.38 7.22
N ARG A 138 10.24 -12.87 8.04
CA ARG A 138 11.49 -13.49 7.57
C ARG A 138 11.29 -14.64 6.57
N HIS A 139 10.22 -15.41 6.71
CA HIS A 139 9.92 -16.54 5.80
C HIS A 139 9.25 -16.14 4.50
N ALA A 140 8.83 -14.87 4.34
CA ALA A 140 8.18 -14.40 3.13
C ALA A 140 9.15 -14.49 1.94
N GLN A 141 8.60 -14.84 0.78
CA GLN A 141 9.30 -14.78 -0.50
C GLN A 141 8.55 -13.86 -1.45
N MET A 142 9.31 -13.13 -2.24
CA MET A 142 8.81 -12.11 -3.17
C MET A 142 9.35 -12.33 -4.58
N ALA A 143 8.48 -12.24 -5.57
CA ALA A 143 8.88 -12.26 -6.99
C ALA A 143 7.79 -11.76 -7.93
N LEU A 144 8.19 -11.47 -9.17
CA LEU A 144 7.31 -11.23 -10.32
C LEU A 144 7.52 -12.35 -11.35
N PRO A 145 6.85 -13.51 -11.20
CA PRO A 145 7.11 -14.71 -12.00
C PRO A 145 6.40 -14.72 -13.37
N GLU A 146 5.70 -13.66 -13.76
CA GLU A 146 4.84 -13.60 -14.96
C GLU A 146 5.57 -14.00 -16.25
N ALA A 147 6.86 -13.65 -16.37
CA ALA A 147 7.68 -14.01 -17.54
C ALA A 147 7.80 -15.53 -17.73
N THR A 148 7.73 -16.31 -16.64
CA THR A 148 7.78 -17.78 -16.66
C THR A 148 6.59 -18.37 -17.43
N VAL A 149 5.45 -17.67 -17.46
CA VAL A 149 4.24 -18.08 -18.19
C VAL A 149 4.02 -17.26 -19.47
N GLY A 150 5.04 -16.51 -19.92
CA GLY A 150 4.97 -15.70 -21.14
C GLY A 150 4.17 -14.40 -21.01
N LEU A 151 3.95 -13.93 -19.78
CA LEU A 151 3.28 -12.66 -19.49
C LEU A 151 4.26 -11.64 -18.88
N LEU A 152 3.79 -10.41 -18.68
CA LEU A 152 4.51 -9.38 -17.93
C LEU A 152 3.65 -8.88 -16.76
N PRO A 153 4.26 -8.29 -15.71
CA PRO A 153 3.54 -7.62 -14.65
C PRO A 153 2.72 -6.46 -15.23
N CYS A 154 1.40 -6.51 -15.06
CA CYS A 154 0.47 -5.58 -15.71
C CYS A 154 -0.13 -4.53 -14.77
N ALA A 155 0.25 -4.54 -13.50
CA ALA A 155 -0.24 -3.63 -12.47
C ALA A 155 0.82 -2.59 -12.04
N GLY A 156 1.80 -2.33 -12.92
CA GLY A 156 2.87 -1.35 -12.71
C GLY A 156 4.18 -1.94 -12.17
N GLY A 157 4.26 -3.26 -11.95
CA GLY A 157 5.43 -3.93 -11.35
C GLY A 157 6.75 -3.69 -12.08
N THR A 158 6.73 -3.57 -13.41
CA THR A 158 7.95 -3.25 -14.20
C THR A 158 8.55 -1.90 -13.82
N GLN A 159 7.71 -0.90 -13.56
CA GLN A 159 8.14 0.44 -13.17
C GLN A 159 8.44 0.51 -11.68
N ALA A 160 7.49 0.07 -10.85
CA ALA A 160 7.57 0.19 -9.40
C ALA A 160 8.75 -0.62 -8.81
N LEU A 161 9.01 -1.84 -9.30
CA LEU A 161 10.14 -2.62 -8.83
C LEU A 161 11.46 -1.94 -9.23
N SER A 162 11.59 -1.50 -10.48
CA SER A 162 12.80 -0.81 -10.95
C SER A 162 13.08 0.49 -10.19
N TRP A 163 12.03 1.19 -9.76
CA TRP A 163 12.13 2.41 -8.97
C TRP A 163 12.71 2.17 -7.57
N LEU A 164 12.35 1.05 -6.93
CA LEU A 164 12.77 0.75 -5.56
C LEU A 164 14.14 0.07 -5.50
N VAL A 165 14.38 -0.94 -6.35
CA VAL A 165 15.58 -1.80 -6.22
C VAL A 165 16.64 -1.55 -7.31
N GLY A 166 16.38 -0.60 -8.20
CA GLY A 166 17.18 -0.33 -9.39
C GLY A 166 17.02 -1.40 -10.47
N GLU A 167 17.48 -1.07 -11.69
CA GLU A 167 17.27 -1.92 -12.87
C GLU A 167 17.89 -3.31 -12.75
N GLY A 168 19.07 -3.43 -12.13
CA GLY A 168 19.80 -4.70 -12.07
C GLY A 168 19.02 -5.79 -11.32
N TRP A 169 18.55 -5.47 -10.12
CA TRP A 169 17.75 -6.39 -9.30
C TRP A 169 16.36 -6.60 -9.90
N ALA A 170 15.71 -5.55 -10.41
CA ALA A 170 14.41 -5.69 -11.06
C ALA A 170 14.45 -6.63 -12.27
N LYS A 171 15.47 -6.49 -13.13
CA LYS A 171 15.69 -7.38 -14.27
C LYS A 171 15.98 -8.81 -13.85
N ARG A 172 16.78 -9.02 -12.79
CA ARG A 172 17.04 -10.36 -12.27
C ARG A 172 15.76 -11.04 -11.77
N MET A 173 14.92 -10.33 -11.02
CA MET A 173 13.64 -10.88 -10.54
C MET A 173 12.66 -11.15 -11.68
N ILE A 174 12.47 -10.19 -12.60
CA ILE A 174 11.45 -10.29 -13.66
C ILE A 174 11.93 -11.18 -14.82
N LEU A 175 13.11 -10.90 -15.38
CA LEU A 175 13.60 -11.57 -16.60
C LEU A 175 14.18 -12.95 -16.32
N CYS A 176 14.78 -13.16 -15.14
CA CYS A 176 15.33 -14.46 -14.75
C CYS A 176 14.39 -15.27 -13.85
N GLY A 177 13.20 -14.75 -13.51
CA GLY A 177 12.21 -15.42 -12.67
C GLY A 177 12.71 -15.70 -11.24
N GLU A 178 13.65 -14.89 -10.74
CA GLU A 178 14.28 -15.13 -9.45
C GLU A 178 13.37 -14.71 -8.30
N ARG A 179 13.17 -15.64 -7.35
CA ARG A 179 12.49 -15.39 -6.08
C ARG A 179 13.52 -14.99 -5.03
N ILE A 180 13.20 -13.98 -4.23
CA ILE A 180 14.08 -13.50 -3.16
C ILE A 180 13.44 -13.66 -1.79
N ASP A 181 14.28 -13.85 -0.78
CA ASP A 181 13.89 -13.87 0.64
C ASP A 181 13.79 -12.45 1.23
N ALA A 182 13.23 -12.35 2.44
CA ALA A 182 13.03 -11.09 3.14
C ALA A 182 14.34 -10.34 3.44
N ASP A 183 15.41 -11.06 3.81
CA ASP A 183 16.71 -10.45 4.11
C ASP A 183 17.36 -9.85 2.85
N THR A 184 17.27 -10.53 1.70
CA THR A 184 17.69 -9.98 0.40
C THR A 184 16.82 -8.81 0.00
N ALA A 185 15.50 -8.91 0.16
CA ALA A 185 14.57 -7.81 -0.12
C ALA A 185 14.91 -6.55 0.69
N GLN A 186 15.28 -6.69 1.98
CA GLN A 186 15.70 -5.55 2.80
C GLN A 186 17.02 -4.97 2.32
N ARG A 187 18.00 -5.83 2.02
CA ARG A 187 19.33 -5.42 1.54
C ARG A 187 19.27 -4.61 0.23
N ILE A 188 18.30 -4.90 -0.64
CA ILE A 188 18.15 -4.21 -1.93
C ILE A 188 17.16 -3.04 -1.89
N GLY A 189 16.56 -2.74 -0.72
CA GLY A 189 15.59 -1.65 -0.57
C GLY A 189 14.17 -1.98 -1.05
N LEU A 190 13.83 -3.26 -1.26
CA LEU A 190 12.45 -3.66 -1.58
C LEU A 190 11.55 -3.58 -0.36
N VAL A 191 12.05 -3.90 0.84
CA VAL A 191 11.31 -3.80 2.10
C VAL A 191 12.10 -2.98 3.10
N GLU A 192 11.42 -2.14 3.89
CA GLU A 192 12.08 -1.27 4.86
C GLU A 192 12.42 -2.02 6.15
N GLN A 193 11.63 -3.05 6.50
CA GLN A 193 11.82 -3.80 7.75
C GLN A 193 11.51 -5.28 7.57
N VAL A 194 12.38 -6.12 8.14
CA VAL A 194 12.14 -7.56 8.33
C VAL A 194 11.81 -7.82 9.80
N VAL A 195 10.83 -8.67 10.04
CA VAL A 195 10.37 -9.09 11.38
C VAL A 195 10.26 -10.60 11.47
N ASP A 196 10.07 -11.13 12.67
CA ASP A 196 9.87 -12.57 12.85
C ASP A 196 8.46 -13.00 12.37
N SER A 197 8.30 -14.29 12.12
CA SER A 197 7.03 -14.85 11.64
C SER A 197 5.87 -14.58 12.61
N GLY A 198 4.75 -14.11 12.07
CA GLY A 198 3.57 -13.68 12.81
C GLY A 198 3.58 -12.22 13.28
N GLU A 199 4.68 -11.48 13.11
CA GLU A 199 4.82 -10.13 13.67
C GLU A 199 4.54 -8.99 12.68
N ALA A 200 4.38 -9.26 11.38
CA ALA A 200 4.24 -8.18 10.39
C ALA A 200 2.98 -7.33 10.62
N ARG A 201 1.82 -7.97 10.89
CA ARG A 201 0.57 -7.26 11.18
C ARG A 201 0.72 -6.33 12.39
N GLY A 202 1.24 -6.86 13.51
CA GLY A 202 1.41 -6.09 14.74
C GLY A 202 2.38 -4.92 14.55
N THR A 203 3.51 -5.17 13.89
CA THR A 203 4.52 -4.15 13.61
C THR A 203 3.98 -3.06 12.69
N ALA A 204 3.22 -3.42 11.65
CA ALA A 204 2.59 -2.46 10.75
C ALA A 204 1.56 -1.58 11.45
N LEU A 205 0.73 -2.15 12.34
CA LEU A 205 -0.22 -1.36 13.15
C LEU A 205 0.50 -0.41 14.12
N LEU A 206 1.60 -0.84 14.74
CA LEU A 206 2.43 0.02 15.59
C LEU A 206 3.10 1.14 14.78
N LEU A 207 3.55 0.87 13.56
CA LEU A 207 4.08 1.89 12.66
C LEU A 207 2.99 2.87 12.23
N ALA A 208 1.82 2.37 11.85
CA ALA A 208 0.65 3.17 11.47
C ALA A 208 0.21 4.12 12.61
N ALA A 209 0.25 3.66 13.87
CA ALA A 209 -0.07 4.48 15.03
C ALA A 209 0.87 5.71 15.18
N LYS A 210 2.10 5.65 14.65
CA LYS A 210 3.01 6.82 14.63
C LYS A 210 2.58 7.88 13.61
N VAL A 211 1.90 7.48 12.54
CA VAL A 211 1.35 8.40 11.52
C VAL A 211 0.28 9.30 12.15
N ALA A 212 -0.54 8.75 13.06
CA ALA A 212 -1.54 9.51 13.81
C ALA A 212 -0.95 10.58 14.76
N ARG A 213 0.37 10.57 14.99
CA ARG A 213 1.08 11.60 15.75
C ARG A 213 1.52 12.78 14.89
N GLN A 214 1.39 12.69 13.57
CA GLN A 214 1.67 13.79 12.65
C GLN A 214 0.36 14.46 12.21
N SER A 215 0.41 15.73 11.79
CA SER A 215 -0.76 16.40 11.23
C SER A 215 -1.28 15.63 10.00
N PRO A 216 -2.54 15.17 9.99
CA PRO A 216 -3.13 14.51 8.83
C PRO A 216 -3.16 15.42 7.59
N VAL A 217 -3.33 16.74 7.79
CA VAL A 217 -3.28 17.75 6.72
C VAL A 217 -1.88 17.82 6.11
N ALA A 218 -0.83 17.83 6.93
CA ALA A 218 0.54 17.81 6.43
C ALA A 218 0.84 16.50 5.67
N VAL A 219 0.48 15.35 6.23
CA VAL A 219 0.74 14.03 5.62
C VAL A 219 0.14 13.93 4.22
N ARG A 220 -1.14 14.31 4.03
CA ARG A 220 -1.80 14.25 2.72
C ARG A 220 -1.21 15.22 1.69
N THR A 221 -0.60 16.31 2.14
CA THR A 221 0.06 17.31 1.29
C THR A 221 1.50 16.90 0.92
N ILE A 222 2.22 16.28 1.86
CA ILE A 222 3.63 15.87 1.68
C ILE A 222 3.75 14.63 0.79
N LYS A 223 2.87 13.64 0.96
CA LYS A 223 2.95 12.36 0.24
C LYS A 223 3.03 12.54 -1.29
N PRO A 224 2.18 13.36 -1.95
CA PRO A 224 2.31 13.63 -3.38
C PRO A 224 3.65 14.23 -3.80
N LEU A 225 4.25 15.10 -2.98
CA LEU A 225 5.56 15.72 -3.29
C LEU A 225 6.68 14.67 -3.32
N ILE A 226 6.70 13.74 -2.36
CA ILE A 226 7.66 12.62 -2.34
C ILE A 226 7.50 11.74 -3.58
N GLN A 227 6.25 11.46 -3.97
CA GLN A 227 5.96 10.63 -5.14
C GLN A 227 6.13 11.37 -6.48
N GLY A 228 6.25 12.70 -6.46
CA GLY A 228 6.21 13.54 -7.65
C GLY A 228 7.28 13.22 -8.69
N ALA A 229 8.42 12.68 -8.26
CA ALA A 229 9.50 12.25 -9.16
C ALA A 229 9.08 11.15 -10.15
N ARG A 230 7.99 10.42 -9.85
CA ARG A 230 7.39 9.42 -10.75
C ARG A 230 6.66 10.06 -11.94
N GLU A 231 6.23 11.31 -11.80
CA GLU A 231 5.41 12.03 -12.78
C GLU A 231 6.22 13.05 -13.59
N ARG A 232 7.18 13.74 -12.96
CA ARG A 232 8.09 14.69 -13.61
C ARG A 232 9.40 14.86 -12.83
N ALA A 233 10.40 15.44 -13.48
CA ALA A 233 11.76 15.58 -12.93
C ALA A 233 11.76 16.29 -11.54
N PRO A 234 12.55 15.80 -10.55
CA PRO A 234 12.54 16.30 -9.17
C PRO A 234 12.69 17.82 -9.04
N ASN A 235 13.60 18.44 -9.81
CA ASN A 235 13.87 19.88 -9.73
C ASN A 235 12.64 20.75 -10.05
N THR A 236 11.67 20.22 -10.81
CA THR A 236 10.45 20.95 -11.17
C THR A 236 9.42 21.03 -10.04
N TRP A 237 9.57 20.22 -8.98
CA TRP A 237 8.67 20.21 -7.82
C TRP A 237 9.05 21.23 -6.74
N LEU A 238 10.28 21.75 -6.74
CA LEU A 238 10.77 22.61 -5.66
C LEU A 238 9.99 23.94 -5.51
N PRO A 239 9.52 24.60 -6.58
CA PRO A 239 8.63 25.76 -6.41
C PRO A 239 7.30 25.36 -5.77
N GLU A 240 6.67 24.27 -6.24
CA GLU A 240 5.40 23.79 -5.68
C GLU A 240 5.55 23.35 -4.21
N GLU A 241 6.67 22.73 -3.82
CA GLU A 241 6.96 22.40 -2.42
C GLU A 241 6.89 23.62 -1.50
N ARG A 242 7.41 24.78 -1.94
CA ARG A 242 7.36 26.03 -1.17
C ARG A 242 5.93 26.59 -1.09
N GLU A 243 5.18 26.57 -2.18
CA GLU A 243 3.79 27.02 -2.19
C GLU A 243 2.93 26.13 -1.28
N ARG A 244 3.04 24.81 -1.38
CA ARG A 244 2.33 23.85 -0.52
C ARG A 244 2.71 24.03 0.96
N PHE A 245 3.96 24.36 1.25
CA PHE A 245 4.39 24.68 2.61
C PHE A 245 3.67 25.93 3.15
N VAL A 246 3.52 26.98 2.33
CA VAL A 246 2.77 28.20 2.70
C VAL A 246 1.28 27.89 2.86
N ASP A 247 0.67 27.13 1.94
CA ASP A 247 -0.75 26.72 2.01
C ASP A 247 -1.07 26.00 3.34
N LEU A 248 -0.13 25.23 3.89
CA LEU A 248 -0.32 24.56 5.18
C LEU A 248 -0.51 25.55 6.34
N PHE A 249 0.01 26.78 6.28
CA PHE A 249 -0.17 27.77 7.35
C PHE A 249 -1.63 28.23 7.51
N ASP A 250 -2.46 28.05 6.48
CA ASP A 250 -3.89 28.36 6.54
C ASP A 250 -4.69 27.31 7.32
N ALA A 251 -4.12 26.12 7.55
CA ALA A 251 -4.76 25.03 8.32
C ALA A 251 -4.65 25.25 9.84
N GLU A 252 -5.67 24.82 10.59
CA GLU A 252 -5.67 24.88 12.06
C GLU A 252 -4.58 23.98 12.66
N ASP A 253 -4.38 22.80 12.06
CA ASP A 253 -3.38 21.83 12.48
C ASP A 253 -1.97 22.44 12.52
N THR A 254 -1.59 23.28 11.56
CA THR A 254 -0.23 23.86 11.52
C THR A 254 0.03 24.74 12.74
N ARG A 255 -0.96 25.54 13.15
CA ARG A 255 -0.89 26.37 14.35
C ARG A 255 -0.81 25.52 15.62
N GLU A 256 -1.63 24.47 15.70
CA GLU A 256 -1.62 23.53 16.81
C GLU A 256 -0.27 22.81 16.96
N GLY A 257 0.32 22.35 15.85
CA GLY A 257 1.61 21.68 15.84
C GLY A 257 2.74 22.57 16.36
N VAL A 258 2.80 23.83 15.90
CA VAL A 258 3.79 24.81 16.36
C VAL A 258 3.60 25.10 17.86
N ASN A 259 2.38 25.35 18.31
CA ASN A 259 2.10 25.64 19.72
C ASN A 259 2.42 24.44 20.62
N ALA A 260 2.02 23.22 20.23
CA ALA A 260 2.29 22.01 21.00
C ALA A 260 3.79 21.78 21.18
N PHE A 261 4.60 22.05 20.14
CA PHE A 261 6.05 21.98 20.22
C PHE A 261 6.64 23.01 21.19
N LEU A 262 6.21 24.28 21.10
CA LEU A 262 6.67 25.35 22.00
C LEU A 262 6.27 25.10 23.46
N GLU A 263 5.07 24.55 23.69
CA GLU A 263 4.51 24.23 25.00
C GLU A 263 4.96 22.87 25.55
N LYS A 264 5.74 22.09 24.78
CA LYS A 264 6.22 20.74 25.13
C LYS A 264 5.09 19.76 25.50
N ARG A 265 3.99 19.79 24.76
CA ARG A 265 2.85 18.88 24.90
C ARG A 265 2.60 18.10 23.62
N GLU A 266 1.79 17.05 23.70
CA GLU A 266 1.34 16.35 22.49
C GLU A 266 0.35 17.23 21.70
N PRO A 267 0.47 17.28 20.37
CA PRO A 267 -0.47 17.98 19.50
C PRO A 267 -1.81 17.24 19.42
N LYS A 268 -2.89 17.99 19.27
CA LYS A 268 -4.26 17.50 19.11
C LYS A 268 -4.77 17.84 17.71
N TRP A 269 -4.48 16.96 16.76
CA TRP A 269 -4.89 17.13 15.37
C TRP A 269 -6.41 17.06 15.21
N ARG A 270 -6.97 18.00 14.46
CA ARG A 270 -8.40 18.01 14.10
C ARG A 270 -8.62 17.63 12.64
N ASN A 271 -7.54 17.46 11.89
CA ASN A 271 -7.58 17.19 10.45
C ASN A 271 -8.23 18.35 9.67
N GLN A 272 -8.00 19.59 10.13
CA GLN A 272 -8.53 20.85 9.59
C GLN A 272 -7.42 21.89 9.42
#